data_AF-A0A2P5KAY0-F1
#
_entry.id   AF-A0A2P5KAY0-F1
#
_cell.length_a   1.000
_cell.length_b   1.000
_cell.length_c   1.000
_cell.angle_alpha   90.00
_cell.angle_beta   90.00
_cell.angle_gamma   90.00
#
_symmetry.space_group_name_H-M   'P 1'
#
loop_
_entity.id
_entity.type
_entity.pdbx_description
1 polymer ?
#
loop_
_entity_poly.entity_id
_entity_poly.type
_entity_poly.pdbx_seq_one_letter_code
_entity_poly.pdbx_strand_id
1 'polypeptide(L)'
;MSEQATGRARQRDSASVWRRLAAAWVLTGGVVVSGTTVAGSTLLNVSYDPTRELYQDVNQAFAKEWKAKTGESVSFRQSHGGSGAQARSVIDGLQADVVTLALAYDIDAIAKKGLIDADWQKRLPDNASPYTSTIVFVVRKGNPKRIKGWDDLVKPGVSIVTPNPKTSGGARWNYLAAWAYAVHQLGGNEQKAREFVAKLYKNVGVLDSGARGATTSFVQRGIGDVLVTWENEAFLSLKEFGPDTFEIVMPSVSILAEPPVALVDKVVDRHGTPSSHRLT
;
A
#
# COMPACT_ATOMS: atom_id res chain seq x y z
N MET A 1 -53.52 45.52 -17.81
CA MET A 1 -53.94 46.40 -16.70
C MET A 1 -52.79 46.43 -15.72
N SER A 2 -52.08 47.51 -15.45
CA SER A 2 -52.13 48.91 -15.87
C SER A 2 -50.77 49.51 -15.50
N GLU A 3 -50.13 50.16 -16.46
CA GLU A 3 -49.01 51.09 -16.24
C GLU A 3 -49.36 52.18 -15.22
N GLN A 4 -48.38 52.59 -14.43
CA GLN A 4 -48.32 53.95 -13.88
C GLN A 4 -47.03 54.64 -14.34
N ALA A 5 -47.23 55.57 -15.27
CA ALA A 5 -46.40 56.75 -15.48
C ALA A 5 -46.46 57.64 -14.20
N THR A 6 -45.62 58.64 -13.91
CA THR A 6 -45.05 59.75 -14.68
C THR A 6 -44.23 60.55 -13.64
N GLY A 7 -43.10 61.19 -13.96
CA GLY A 7 -43.14 62.63 -14.19
C GLY A 7 -42.06 63.39 -13.40
N ARG A 8 -41.37 64.33 -14.08
CA ARG A 8 -40.18 65.09 -13.67
C ARG A 8 -40.50 66.38 -12.91
N ALA A 9 -39.55 66.89 -12.10
CA ALA A 9 -39.15 68.30 -12.01
C ALA A 9 -37.84 68.42 -11.17
N ARG A 10 -36.68 68.78 -11.75
CA ARG A 10 -36.02 70.11 -11.79
C ARG A 10 -35.68 70.74 -10.43
N GLN A 11 -34.39 70.86 -10.12
CA GLN A 11 -33.77 72.17 -9.89
C GLN A 11 -32.23 72.15 -10.09
N ARG A 12 -31.80 73.04 -10.98
CA ARG A 12 -30.48 73.64 -11.23
C ARG A 12 -30.06 74.52 -10.02
N ASP A 13 -28.84 74.99 -9.78
CA ASP A 13 -27.54 75.12 -10.45
C ASP A 13 -26.53 75.40 -9.31
N SER A 14 -25.22 75.19 -9.53
CA SER A 14 -24.19 76.19 -9.19
C SER A 14 -22.80 75.74 -9.66
N ALA A 15 -22.25 76.52 -10.59
CA ALA A 15 -20.85 76.85 -10.79
C ALA A 15 -19.87 75.70 -11.18
N SER A 16 -19.45 75.55 -12.44
CA SER A 16 -18.52 76.42 -13.21
C SER A 16 -17.08 76.31 -12.64
N VAL A 17 -15.96 76.10 -13.33
CA VAL A 17 -15.48 76.18 -14.73
C VAL A 17 -14.10 75.46 -14.66
N TRP A 18 -13.62 74.60 -15.57
CA TRP A 18 -12.87 74.92 -16.79
C TRP A 18 -12.40 73.61 -17.46
N ARG A 19 -12.33 73.71 -18.78
CA ARG A 19 -12.00 72.71 -19.78
C ARG A 19 -10.48 72.64 -20.03
N ARG A 20 -10.02 71.42 -20.41
CA ARG A 20 -9.05 71.08 -21.49
C ARG A 20 -7.60 70.68 -21.13
N LEU A 21 -7.18 69.61 -21.83
CA LEU A 21 -5.83 69.05 -22.08
C LEU A 21 -5.28 68.15 -20.95
N ALA A 22 -4.72 66.96 -21.15
CA ALA A 22 -4.25 66.25 -22.34
C ALA A 22 -4.28 64.73 -22.09
N ALA A 23 -4.35 63.94 -23.17
CA ALA A 23 -4.13 62.52 -23.14
C ALA A 23 -2.71 62.20 -22.67
N ALA A 24 -2.57 61.34 -21.65
CA ALA A 24 -1.36 60.61 -21.36
C ALA A 24 -1.74 59.13 -21.19
N TRP A 25 -1.49 58.36 -22.24
CA TRP A 25 -1.47 56.90 -22.20
C TRP A 25 -0.36 56.47 -21.25
N VAL A 26 -0.69 56.09 -20.02
CA VAL A 26 0.20 55.27 -19.20
C VAL A 26 -0.25 53.83 -19.37
N LEU A 27 0.39 53.15 -20.32
CA LEU A 27 0.51 51.70 -20.37
C LEU A 27 1.35 51.26 -19.16
N THR A 28 0.73 51.19 -17.98
CA THR A 28 1.27 50.39 -16.88
C THR A 28 1.04 48.93 -17.26
N GLY A 29 2.08 48.35 -17.86
CA GLY A 29 2.15 46.92 -18.14
C GLY A 29 1.93 46.15 -16.85
N GLY A 30 0.71 45.63 -16.69
CA GLY A 30 0.44 44.59 -15.73
C GLY A 30 1.21 43.36 -16.18
N VAL A 31 2.31 43.05 -15.51
CA VAL A 31 2.87 41.71 -15.54
C VAL A 31 1.83 40.82 -14.88
N VAL A 32 0.94 40.26 -15.68
CA VAL A 32 0.19 39.08 -15.29
C VAL A 32 1.24 37.99 -15.22
N VAL A 33 1.82 37.79 -14.04
CA VAL A 33 2.48 36.52 -13.72
C VAL A 33 1.35 35.51 -13.73
N SER A 34 1.13 34.90 -14.90
CA SER A 34 0.40 33.65 -14.99
C SER A 34 1.18 32.66 -14.15
N GLY A 35 0.84 32.58 -12.86
CA GLY A 35 1.23 31.46 -12.04
C GLY A 35 0.66 30.24 -12.73
N THR A 36 1.52 29.49 -13.40
CA THR A 36 1.20 28.14 -13.83
C THR A 36 0.83 27.40 -12.56
N THR A 37 -0.47 27.24 -12.32
CA THR A 37 -0.96 26.26 -11.37
C THR A 37 -0.49 24.92 -11.91
N VAL A 38 0.64 24.43 -11.39
CA VAL A 38 1.12 23.08 -11.63
C VAL A 38 0.00 22.17 -11.14
N ALA A 39 -0.69 21.51 -12.06
CA ALA A 39 -1.68 20.50 -11.72
C ALA A 39 -0.98 19.47 -10.85
N GLY A 40 -1.47 19.25 -9.63
CA GLY A 40 -0.80 18.39 -8.68
C GLY A 40 -0.64 16.97 -9.25
N SER A 41 0.60 16.46 -9.24
CA SER A 41 0.90 15.12 -9.73
C SER A 41 0.12 14.08 -8.92
N THR A 42 -0.61 13.20 -9.61
CA THR A 42 -1.29 12.07 -8.96
C THR A 42 -0.47 10.83 -9.17
N LEU A 43 0.05 10.25 -8.08
CA LEU A 43 0.86 9.03 -8.12
C LEU A 43 0.02 7.81 -7.73
N LEU A 44 0.15 6.71 -8.48
CA LEU A 44 -0.43 5.42 -8.15
C LEU A 44 0.62 4.52 -7.47
N ASN A 45 0.38 4.20 -6.20
CA ASN A 45 1.07 3.09 -5.54
C ASN A 45 0.26 1.79 -5.68
N VAL A 46 0.84 0.79 -6.35
CA VAL A 46 0.32 -0.57 -6.36
C VAL A 46 1.03 -1.38 -5.28
N SER A 47 0.30 -1.68 -4.21
CA SER A 47 0.83 -2.28 -2.99
C SER A 47 0.21 -3.64 -2.66
N TYR A 48 0.84 -4.38 -1.75
CA TYR A 48 0.28 -5.61 -1.19
C TYR A 48 -0.75 -5.35 -0.07
N ASP A 49 -1.55 -6.37 0.22
CA ASP A 49 -2.85 -6.29 0.90
C ASP A 49 -2.90 -5.60 2.29
N PRO A 50 -1.99 -5.88 3.25
CA PRO A 50 -2.10 -5.39 4.63
C PRO A 50 -1.49 -4.00 4.86
N THR A 51 -1.12 -3.27 3.80
CA THR A 51 -0.44 -1.97 3.92
C THR A 51 -1.37 -0.76 3.76
N ARG A 52 -2.68 -0.99 3.85
CA ARG A 52 -3.71 0.04 3.59
C ARG A 52 -3.57 1.22 4.54
N GLU A 53 -3.50 0.92 5.83
CA GLU A 53 -3.38 1.92 6.90
C GLU A 53 -2.00 2.57 6.86
N LEU A 54 -0.94 1.78 6.63
CA LEU A 54 0.43 2.30 6.47
C LEU A 54 0.51 3.36 5.38
N TYR A 55 0.04 3.06 4.17
CA TYR A 55 0.17 4.02 3.07
C TYR A 55 -0.81 5.18 3.19
N GLN A 56 -1.93 5.07 3.92
CA GLN A 56 -2.75 6.25 4.24
C GLN A 56 -1.92 7.28 5.02
N ASP A 57 -1.25 6.84 6.08
CA ASP A 57 -0.44 7.71 6.94
C ASP A 57 0.81 8.22 6.20
N VAL A 58 1.53 7.34 5.51
CA VAL A 58 2.74 7.70 4.73
C VAL A 58 2.40 8.69 3.63
N ASN A 59 1.31 8.47 2.88
CA ASN A 59 0.93 9.37 1.79
C ASN A 59 0.54 10.76 2.30
N GLN A 60 -0.20 10.83 3.43
CA GLN A 60 -0.56 12.10 4.03
C GLN A 60 0.68 12.86 4.53
N ALA A 61 1.60 12.16 5.21
CA ALA A 61 2.84 12.74 5.70
C ALA A 61 3.72 13.24 4.54
N PHE A 62 3.94 12.41 3.52
CA PHE A 62 4.75 12.76 2.36
C PHE A 62 4.14 13.94 1.58
N ALA A 63 2.83 13.96 1.33
CA ALA A 63 2.21 15.07 0.61
C ALA A 63 2.38 16.41 1.33
N LYS A 64 2.24 16.41 2.67
CA LYS A 64 2.45 17.59 3.51
C LYS A 64 3.91 18.06 3.43
N GLU A 65 4.85 17.13 3.57
CA GLU A 65 6.28 17.44 3.52
C GLU A 65 6.72 17.93 2.14
N TRP A 66 6.24 17.29 1.07
CA TRP A 66 6.52 17.66 -0.31
C TRP A 66 6.05 19.08 -0.61
N LYS A 67 4.82 19.43 -0.22
CA LYS A 67 4.28 20.77 -0.39
C LYS A 67 5.04 21.83 0.41
N ALA A 68 5.46 21.50 1.62
CA ALA A 68 6.27 22.40 2.44
C ALA A 68 7.65 22.66 1.81
N LYS A 69 8.26 21.64 1.19
CA LYS A 69 9.60 21.72 0.58
C LYS A 69 9.60 22.37 -0.81
N THR A 70 8.61 22.09 -1.63
CA THR A 70 8.63 22.43 -3.07
C THR A 70 7.56 23.44 -3.47
N GLY A 71 6.55 23.64 -2.63
CA GLY A 71 5.34 24.39 -3.00
C GLY A 71 4.36 23.59 -3.88
N GLU A 72 4.76 22.42 -4.39
CA GLU A 72 3.94 21.59 -5.26
C GLU A 72 3.00 20.70 -4.44
N SER A 73 1.79 20.49 -4.95
CA SER A 73 0.87 19.52 -4.34
C SER A 73 0.98 18.18 -5.06
N VAL A 74 1.07 17.09 -4.30
CA VAL A 74 1.04 15.72 -4.80
C VAL A 74 -0.16 15.00 -4.18
N SER A 75 -0.81 14.14 -4.96
CA SER A 75 -1.90 13.29 -4.49
C SER A 75 -1.60 11.84 -4.79
N PHE A 76 -2.21 10.94 -4.05
CA PHE A 76 -1.93 9.52 -4.13
C PHE A 76 -3.18 8.70 -4.36
N ARG A 77 -3.08 7.73 -5.26
CA ARG A 77 -4.00 6.61 -5.40
C ARG A 77 -3.30 5.34 -4.92
N GLN A 78 -4.09 4.44 -4.37
CA GLN A 78 -3.60 3.17 -3.86
C GLN A 78 -4.39 2.02 -4.46
N SER A 79 -3.70 0.93 -4.75
CA SER A 79 -4.32 -0.36 -5.06
C SER A 79 -3.73 -1.41 -4.14
N HIS A 80 -4.57 -2.20 -3.47
CA HIS A 80 -4.16 -3.22 -2.51
C HIS A 80 -4.80 -4.57 -2.83
N GLY A 81 -3.98 -5.61 -2.78
CA GLY A 81 -4.42 -6.99 -2.92
C GLY A 81 -3.28 -7.98 -2.72
N GLY A 82 -3.51 -9.25 -3.04
CA GLY A 82 -2.44 -10.24 -3.03
C GLY A 82 -1.27 -9.81 -3.91
N SER A 83 -0.06 -9.77 -3.35
CA SER A 83 1.15 -9.24 -4.02
C SER A 83 1.40 -9.79 -5.43
N GLY A 84 1.20 -11.09 -5.65
CA GLY A 84 1.37 -11.70 -6.98
C GLY A 84 0.21 -11.38 -7.95
N ALA A 85 -0.98 -11.04 -7.43
CA ALA A 85 -2.06 -10.51 -8.25
C ALA A 85 -1.81 -9.03 -8.63
N GLN A 86 -1.27 -8.25 -7.70
CA GLN A 86 -0.89 -6.85 -7.93
C GLN A 86 0.28 -6.72 -8.92
N ALA A 87 1.29 -7.59 -8.82
CA ALA A 87 2.37 -7.63 -9.81
C ALA A 87 1.84 -7.94 -11.22
N ARG A 88 0.89 -8.89 -11.33
CA ARG A 88 0.24 -9.22 -12.60
C ARG A 88 -0.56 -8.05 -13.16
N SER A 89 -1.31 -7.31 -12.34
CA SER A 89 -2.06 -6.16 -12.85
C SER A 89 -1.15 -5.07 -13.43
N VAL A 90 0.03 -4.85 -12.85
CA VAL A 90 1.05 -3.94 -13.40
C VAL A 90 1.60 -4.47 -14.74
N ILE A 91 1.94 -5.77 -14.80
CA ILE A 91 2.38 -6.43 -16.03
C ILE A 91 1.34 -6.30 -17.15
N ASP A 92 0.06 -6.43 -16.80
CA ASP A 92 -1.06 -6.40 -17.74
C ASP A 92 -1.52 -4.97 -18.10
N GLY A 93 -0.87 -3.93 -17.55
CA GLY A 93 -1.03 -2.55 -18.00
C GLY A 93 -1.53 -1.54 -16.96
N LEU A 94 -1.72 -1.93 -15.70
CA LEU A 94 -1.98 -0.97 -14.63
C LEU A 94 -0.76 -0.05 -14.45
N GLN A 95 -0.94 1.24 -14.73
CA GLN A 95 0.13 2.23 -14.74
C GLN A 95 0.48 2.70 -13.32
N ALA A 96 1.13 1.83 -12.55
CA ALA A 96 1.69 2.17 -11.25
C ALA A 96 2.93 3.05 -11.42
N ASP A 97 3.07 4.10 -10.63
CA ASP A 97 4.30 4.89 -10.54
C ASP A 97 5.33 4.19 -9.66
N VAL A 98 4.84 3.62 -8.56
CA VAL A 98 5.64 2.87 -7.58
C VAL A 98 4.91 1.58 -7.28
N VAL A 99 5.69 0.51 -7.11
CA VAL A 99 5.22 -0.76 -6.55
C VAL A 99 5.83 -0.97 -5.18
N THR A 100 5.02 -1.34 -4.21
CA THR A 100 5.46 -1.65 -2.85
C THR A 100 4.91 -3.02 -2.48
N LEU A 101 5.66 -4.07 -2.82
CA LEU A 101 5.15 -5.44 -2.86
C LEU A 101 5.65 -6.26 -1.67
N ALA A 102 5.16 -7.49 -1.54
CA ALA A 102 5.42 -8.32 -0.36
C ALA A 102 6.78 -9.04 -0.39
N LEU A 103 7.41 -9.20 -1.56
CA LEU A 103 8.68 -9.91 -1.75
C LEU A 103 9.32 -9.60 -3.10
N ALA A 104 10.65 -9.71 -3.18
CA ALA A 104 11.47 -9.32 -4.35
C ALA A 104 11.07 -10.00 -5.65
N TYR A 105 10.75 -11.30 -5.61
CA TYR A 105 10.34 -12.05 -6.80
C TYR A 105 9.16 -11.43 -7.56
N ASP A 106 8.23 -10.74 -6.87
CA ASP A 106 7.10 -10.09 -7.54
C ASP A 106 7.53 -8.85 -8.32
N ILE A 107 8.52 -8.10 -7.83
CA ILE A 107 9.12 -6.97 -8.56
C ILE A 107 10.00 -7.49 -9.70
N ASP A 108 10.76 -8.57 -9.50
CA ASP A 108 11.52 -9.21 -10.57
C ASP A 108 10.62 -9.69 -11.72
N ALA A 109 9.41 -10.16 -11.41
CA ALA A 109 8.45 -10.57 -12.43
C ALA A 109 8.01 -9.38 -13.31
N ILE A 110 7.88 -8.19 -12.72
CA ILE A 110 7.58 -6.94 -13.44
C ILE A 110 8.82 -6.48 -14.24
N ALA A 111 10.01 -6.52 -13.64
CA ALA A 111 11.26 -6.15 -14.29
C ALA A 111 11.56 -7.02 -15.52
N LYS A 112 11.26 -8.33 -15.46
CA LYS A 112 11.35 -9.26 -16.61
C LYS A 112 10.47 -8.87 -17.81
N LYS A 113 9.48 -7.99 -17.62
CA LYS A 113 8.66 -7.43 -18.70
C LYS A 113 9.19 -6.09 -19.22
N GLY A 114 10.34 -5.63 -18.73
CA GLY A 114 10.99 -4.39 -19.15
C GLY A 114 10.30 -3.12 -18.64
N LEU A 115 9.42 -3.25 -17.63
CA LEU A 115 8.72 -2.12 -17.00
C LEU A 115 9.54 -1.44 -15.90
N ILE A 116 10.39 -2.23 -15.24
CA ILE A 116 11.33 -1.85 -14.20
C ILE A 116 12.71 -2.34 -14.65
N ASP A 117 13.76 -1.60 -14.36
CA ASP A 117 15.15 -1.98 -14.57
C ASP A 117 15.54 -3.27 -13.82
N ALA A 118 16.45 -4.04 -14.37
CA ALA A 118 16.86 -5.33 -13.80
C ALA A 118 17.64 -5.18 -12.48
N ASP A 119 18.35 -4.07 -12.27
CA ASP A 119 19.13 -3.77 -11.06
C ASP A 119 18.32 -2.96 -10.04
N TRP A 120 16.99 -2.93 -10.14
CA TRP A 120 16.10 -2.16 -9.27
C TRP A 120 16.40 -2.32 -7.78
N GLN A 121 16.72 -3.53 -7.34
CA GLN A 121 16.92 -3.85 -5.93
C GLN A 121 18.15 -3.15 -5.32
N LYS A 122 19.11 -2.76 -6.17
CA LYS A 122 20.32 -2.04 -5.75
C LYS A 122 20.14 -0.53 -5.66
N ARG A 123 18.99 -0.01 -6.13
CA ARG A 123 18.74 1.44 -6.18
C ARG A 123 18.44 2.04 -4.81
N LEU A 124 18.00 1.22 -3.86
CA LEU A 124 17.69 1.63 -2.50
C LEU A 124 18.45 0.72 -1.51
N PRO A 125 18.76 1.22 -0.30
CA PRO A 125 19.38 0.42 0.76
C PRO A 125 18.56 -0.83 1.13
N ASP A 126 19.19 -1.73 1.87
CA ASP A 126 18.53 -2.84 2.56
C ASP A 126 17.64 -3.69 1.64
N ASN A 127 18.20 -4.10 0.49
CA ASN A 127 17.48 -4.88 -0.53
C ASN A 127 16.21 -4.18 -1.03
N ALA A 128 16.22 -2.85 -1.06
CA ALA A 128 15.08 -1.99 -1.34
C ALA A 128 13.86 -2.25 -0.44
N SER A 129 14.09 -2.72 0.79
CA SER A 129 13.05 -3.07 1.77
C SER A 129 13.14 -2.11 2.97
N PRO A 130 12.37 -1.00 2.96
CA PRO A 130 12.48 0.06 3.98
C PRO A 130 11.97 -0.36 5.37
N TYR A 131 11.36 -1.53 5.47
CA TYR A 131 10.96 -2.17 6.71
C TYR A 131 10.99 -3.68 6.52
N THR A 132 10.93 -4.42 7.63
CA THR A 132 10.85 -5.88 7.64
C THR A 132 9.71 -6.32 8.54
N SER A 133 9.35 -7.59 8.43
CA SER A 133 8.39 -8.24 9.32
C SER A 133 8.73 -9.73 9.42
N THR A 134 7.86 -10.49 10.08
CA THR A 134 7.99 -11.93 10.19
C THR A 134 6.61 -12.61 10.19
N ILE A 135 6.60 -13.94 10.21
CA ILE A 135 5.38 -14.74 10.27
C ILE A 135 5.13 -15.21 11.70
N VAL A 136 3.90 -15.00 12.16
CA VAL A 136 3.45 -15.36 13.51
C VAL A 136 2.12 -16.09 13.42
N PHE A 137 1.66 -16.62 14.56
CA PHE A 137 0.32 -17.19 14.65
C PHE A 137 -0.58 -16.31 15.48
N VAL A 138 -1.83 -16.15 15.03
CA VAL A 138 -2.91 -15.59 15.85
C VAL A 138 -3.85 -16.73 16.21
N VAL A 139 -4.08 -16.91 17.50
CA VAL A 139 -4.98 -17.94 18.04
C VAL A 139 -6.12 -17.27 18.80
N ARG A 140 -7.20 -18.03 19.03
CA ARG A 140 -8.32 -17.58 19.86
C ARG A 140 -7.89 -17.43 21.32
N LYS A 141 -8.56 -16.54 22.06
CA LYS A 141 -8.37 -16.35 23.51
C LYS A 141 -8.32 -17.67 24.28
N GLY A 142 -7.39 -17.78 25.21
CA GLY A 142 -7.12 -18.97 26.02
C GLY A 142 -6.40 -20.09 25.26
N ASN A 143 -6.11 -19.89 23.96
CA ASN A 143 -5.41 -20.83 23.09
C ASN A 143 -5.92 -22.28 23.27
N PRO A 144 -7.20 -22.58 22.92
CA PRO A 144 -7.85 -23.84 23.26
C PRO A 144 -7.18 -25.06 22.60
N LYS A 145 -6.49 -24.87 21.47
CA LYS A 145 -5.72 -25.91 20.78
C LYS A 145 -4.28 -26.04 21.30
N ARG A 146 -3.87 -25.21 22.27
CA ARG A 146 -2.55 -25.19 22.90
C ARG A 146 -1.41 -25.06 21.88
N ILE A 147 -1.61 -24.22 20.87
CA ILE A 147 -0.64 -23.99 19.79
C ILE A 147 0.53 -23.21 20.35
N LYS A 148 1.74 -23.74 20.17
CA LYS A 148 3.01 -23.13 20.59
C LYS A 148 4.00 -23.03 19.42
N GLY A 149 3.84 -23.86 18.40
CA GLY A 149 4.76 -23.90 17.27
C GLY A 149 4.17 -24.61 16.05
N TRP A 150 5.01 -24.73 15.02
CA TRP A 150 4.65 -25.34 13.73
C TRP A 150 4.15 -26.78 13.85
N ASP A 151 4.74 -27.60 14.73
CA ASP A 151 4.29 -28.98 14.98
C ASP A 151 2.84 -29.09 15.46
N ASP A 152 2.33 -28.05 16.14
CA ASP A 152 0.94 -28.04 16.60
C ASP A 152 -0.04 -27.83 15.45
N LEU A 153 0.40 -27.15 14.38
CA LEU A 153 -0.45 -26.83 13.23
C LEU A 153 -0.80 -28.07 12.40
N VAL A 154 0.03 -29.12 12.45
CA VAL A 154 -0.19 -30.38 11.70
C VAL A 154 -0.96 -31.44 12.50
N LYS A 155 -1.40 -31.12 13.73
CA LYS A 155 -2.16 -32.05 14.57
C LYS A 155 -3.59 -32.26 14.04
N PRO A 156 -4.18 -33.45 14.22
CA PRO A 156 -5.58 -33.67 13.87
C PRO A 156 -6.51 -32.71 14.59
N GLY A 157 -7.54 -32.21 13.87
CA GLY A 157 -8.55 -31.32 14.44
C GLY A 157 -8.07 -29.88 14.67
N VAL A 158 -6.93 -29.48 14.12
CA VAL A 158 -6.52 -28.07 13.98
C VAL A 158 -6.92 -27.58 12.59
N SER A 159 -7.65 -26.47 12.53
CA SER A 159 -8.02 -25.80 11.29
C SER A 159 -7.22 -24.51 11.12
N ILE A 160 -6.48 -24.41 10.01
CA ILE A 160 -5.59 -23.28 9.72
C ILE A 160 -6.26 -22.32 8.74
N VAL A 161 -6.11 -21.03 9.01
CA VAL A 161 -6.36 -19.94 8.06
C VAL A 161 -5.01 -19.41 7.56
N THR A 162 -4.83 -19.36 6.25
CA THR A 162 -3.66 -18.79 5.59
C THR A 162 -4.07 -18.34 4.18
N PRO A 163 -3.49 -17.27 3.61
CA PRO A 163 -3.81 -16.88 2.25
C PRO A 163 -3.27 -17.86 1.19
N ASN A 164 -3.68 -17.67 -0.08
CA ASN A 164 -3.30 -18.51 -1.22
C ASN A 164 -1.90 -18.13 -1.79
N PRO A 165 -0.93 -19.07 -1.85
CA PRO A 165 0.41 -18.82 -2.40
C PRO A 165 0.44 -18.41 -3.87
N LYS A 166 -0.63 -18.69 -4.63
CA LYS A 166 -0.73 -18.30 -6.05
C LYS A 166 -1.01 -16.81 -6.25
N THR A 167 -1.52 -16.13 -5.23
CA THR A 167 -1.92 -14.72 -5.33
C THR A 167 -1.26 -13.85 -4.27
N SER A 168 -0.96 -14.39 -3.08
CA SER A 168 -0.43 -13.63 -1.95
C SER A 168 1.07 -13.85 -1.74
N GLY A 169 1.79 -12.76 -1.45
CA GLY A 169 3.18 -12.83 -0.99
C GLY A 169 3.30 -13.33 0.46
N GLY A 170 2.41 -12.87 1.34
CA GLY A 170 2.35 -13.39 2.72
C GLY A 170 2.16 -14.90 2.77
N ALA A 171 1.33 -15.45 1.87
CA ALA A 171 1.16 -16.90 1.78
C ALA A 171 2.44 -17.66 1.40
N ARG A 172 3.30 -17.04 0.56
CA ARG A 172 4.60 -17.61 0.19
C ARG A 172 5.58 -17.52 1.35
N TRP A 173 5.59 -16.41 2.11
CA TRP A 173 6.35 -16.32 3.36
C TRP A 173 5.89 -17.35 4.40
N ASN A 174 4.58 -17.54 4.58
CA ASN A 174 4.02 -18.57 5.46
C ASN A 174 4.51 -19.97 5.06
N TYR A 175 4.44 -20.29 3.75
CA TYR A 175 4.93 -21.55 3.21
C TYR A 175 6.43 -21.74 3.50
N LEU A 176 7.24 -20.71 3.22
CA LEU A 176 8.69 -20.77 3.37
C LEU A 176 9.11 -20.84 4.84
N ALA A 177 8.40 -20.18 5.75
CA ALA A 177 8.65 -20.30 7.19
C ALA A 177 8.38 -21.73 7.69
N ALA A 178 7.26 -22.35 7.27
CA ALA A 178 6.95 -23.74 7.58
C ALA A 178 7.97 -24.72 6.97
N TRP A 179 8.40 -24.46 5.73
CA TRP A 179 9.41 -25.25 5.05
C TRP A 179 10.76 -25.17 5.76
N ALA A 180 11.23 -23.95 6.06
CA ALA A 180 12.48 -23.71 6.77
C ALA A 180 12.46 -24.39 8.15
N TYR A 181 11.37 -24.25 8.90
CA TYR A 181 11.19 -24.97 10.16
C TYR A 181 11.43 -26.48 10.01
N ALA A 182 10.82 -27.11 9.00
CA ALA A 182 10.93 -28.55 8.78
C ALA A 182 12.32 -28.99 8.29
N VAL A 183 13.00 -28.18 7.47
CA VAL A 183 14.39 -28.45 7.04
C VAL A 183 15.35 -28.37 8.22
N HIS A 184 15.15 -27.43 9.16
CA HIS A 184 16.04 -27.23 10.30
C HIS A 184 15.76 -28.15 11.50
N GLN A 185 14.78 -29.05 11.41
CA GLN A 185 14.60 -30.10 12.42
C GLN A 185 15.73 -31.13 12.40
N LEU A 186 15.87 -31.89 13.48
CA LEU A 186 16.84 -32.98 13.55
C LEU A 186 16.58 -34.01 12.43
N GLY A 187 17.57 -34.17 11.56
CA GLY A 187 17.46 -35.03 10.37
C GLY A 187 16.50 -34.48 9.30
N GLY A 188 16.18 -33.19 9.32
CA GLY A 188 15.38 -32.49 8.33
C GLY A 188 16.08 -32.46 6.95
N ASN A 189 15.26 -32.48 5.90
CA ASN A 189 15.69 -32.38 4.51
C ASN A 189 14.49 -31.94 3.64
N GLU A 190 14.71 -31.71 2.34
CA GLU A 190 13.65 -31.26 1.44
C GLU A 190 12.45 -32.21 1.37
N GLN A 191 12.68 -33.52 1.44
CA GLN A 191 11.60 -34.51 1.42
C GLN A 191 10.72 -34.40 2.67
N LYS A 192 11.33 -34.32 3.85
CA LYS A 192 10.60 -34.10 5.11
C LYS A 192 9.89 -32.75 5.15
N ALA A 193 10.50 -31.70 4.60
CA ALA A 193 9.86 -30.38 4.49
C ALA A 193 8.63 -30.42 3.59
N ARG A 194 8.72 -31.10 2.44
CA ARG A 194 7.57 -31.34 1.56
C ARG A 194 6.45 -32.11 2.27
N GLU A 195 6.78 -33.17 3.00
CA GLU A 195 5.81 -33.95 3.78
C GLU A 195 5.16 -33.12 4.90
N PHE A 196 5.96 -32.33 5.61
CA PHE A 196 5.49 -31.45 6.68
C PHE A 196 4.51 -30.41 6.14
N VAL A 197 4.90 -29.70 5.07
CA VAL A 197 4.04 -28.69 4.45
C VAL A 197 2.80 -29.35 3.82
N ALA A 198 2.90 -30.55 3.26
CA ALA A 198 1.73 -31.29 2.79
C ALA A 198 0.74 -31.60 3.94
N LYS A 199 1.23 -31.98 5.12
CA LYS A 199 0.38 -32.17 6.31
C LYS A 199 -0.23 -30.85 6.78
N LEU A 200 0.54 -29.76 6.77
CA LEU A 200 0.07 -28.42 7.11
C LEU A 200 -1.10 -28.01 6.21
N TYR A 201 -0.96 -28.15 4.89
CA TYR A 201 -2.01 -27.77 3.94
C TYR A 201 -3.24 -28.68 3.99
N LYS A 202 -3.14 -29.92 4.48
CA LYS A 202 -4.32 -30.76 4.78
C LYS A 202 -5.18 -30.20 5.91
N ASN A 203 -4.59 -29.41 6.80
CA ASN A 203 -5.28 -28.74 7.89
C ASN A 203 -5.76 -27.33 7.53
N VAL A 204 -5.49 -26.84 6.31
CA VAL A 204 -5.95 -25.51 5.88
C VAL A 204 -7.44 -25.55 5.53
N GLY A 205 -8.24 -24.77 6.27
CA GLY A 205 -9.69 -24.68 6.06
C GLY A 205 -10.09 -23.66 4.98
N VAL A 206 -9.28 -22.63 4.76
CA VAL A 206 -9.55 -21.58 3.76
C VAL A 206 -8.26 -20.98 3.22
N LEU A 207 -8.26 -20.63 1.92
CA LEU A 207 -7.16 -20.00 1.19
C LEU A 207 -7.63 -18.70 0.54
N ASP A 208 -7.71 -17.63 1.33
CA ASP A 208 -8.10 -16.30 0.84
C ASP A 208 -7.07 -15.72 -0.16
N SER A 209 -7.52 -14.84 -1.06
CA SER A 209 -6.67 -14.31 -2.14
C SER A 209 -5.53 -13.41 -1.65
N GLY A 210 -5.67 -12.80 -0.48
CA GLY A 210 -4.73 -11.87 0.14
C GLY A 210 -4.69 -12.02 1.67
N ALA A 211 -3.64 -11.46 2.29
CA ALA A 211 -3.43 -11.59 3.73
C ALA A 211 -4.54 -10.91 4.55
N ARG A 212 -5.04 -9.74 4.12
CA ARG A 212 -6.14 -9.06 4.81
C ARG A 212 -7.42 -9.88 4.74
N GLY A 213 -7.68 -10.53 3.61
CA GLY A 213 -8.79 -11.47 3.45
C GLY A 213 -8.73 -12.63 4.46
N ALA A 214 -7.54 -13.23 4.62
CA ALA A 214 -7.31 -14.29 5.61
C ALA A 214 -7.54 -13.79 7.05
N THR A 215 -7.04 -12.60 7.37
CA THR A 215 -7.31 -11.93 8.66
C THR A 215 -8.82 -11.78 8.87
N THR A 216 -9.57 -11.23 7.91
CA THR A 216 -11.03 -11.09 7.99
C THR A 216 -11.75 -12.43 8.20
N SER A 217 -11.36 -13.48 7.47
CA SER A 217 -11.94 -14.82 7.64
C SER A 217 -11.75 -15.36 9.06
N PHE A 218 -10.57 -15.16 9.65
CA PHE A 218 -10.29 -15.59 11.01
C PHE A 218 -10.99 -14.72 12.06
N VAL A 219 -10.78 -13.40 12.02
CA VAL A 219 -11.16 -12.49 13.11
C VAL A 219 -12.64 -12.09 13.07
N GLN A 220 -13.20 -11.88 11.87
CA GLN A 220 -14.59 -11.42 11.72
C GLN A 220 -15.56 -12.57 11.45
N ARG A 221 -15.16 -13.55 10.62
CA ARG A 221 -16.03 -14.68 10.24
C ARG A 221 -15.88 -15.89 11.16
N GLY A 222 -14.91 -15.84 12.09
CA GLY A 222 -14.70 -16.90 13.07
C GLY A 222 -14.30 -18.24 12.45
N ILE A 223 -13.60 -18.24 11.31
CA ILE A 223 -13.14 -19.47 10.65
C ILE A 223 -11.79 -19.91 11.24
N GLY A 224 -11.61 -21.22 11.43
CA GLY A 224 -10.34 -21.83 11.83
C GLY A 224 -9.98 -21.68 13.31
N ASP A 225 -8.92 -22.35 13.73
CA ASP A 225 -8.41 -22.31 15.10
C ASP A 225 -7.20 -21.38 15.24
N VAL A 226 -6.47 -21.20 14.14
CA VAL A 226 -5.23 -20.44 14.05
C VAL A 226 -5.09 -19.78 12.69
N LEU A 227 -4.66 -18.53 12.70
CA LEU A 227 -4.26 -17.77 11.53
C LEU A 227 -2.74 -17.70 11.47
N VAL A 228 -2.15 -18.16 10.36
CA VAL A 228 -0.73 -17.94 10.06
C VAL A 228 -0.63 -16.68 9.22
N THR A 229 -0.01 -15.62 9.75
CA THR A 229 -0.05 -14.30 9.14
C THR A 229 1.18 -13.46 9.45
N TRP A 230 1.26 -12.30 8.81
CA TRP A 230 2.23 -11.26 9.10
C TRP A 230 2.11 -10.77 10.54
N GLU A 231 3.25 -10.49 11.16
CA GLU A 231 3.32 -9.88 12.49
C GLU A 231 2.50 -8.57 12.57
N ASN A 232 2.59 -7.69 11.57
CA ASN A 232 1.84 -6.43 11.58
C ASN A 232 0.31 -6.63 11.51
N GLU A 233 -0.18 -7.67 10.82
CA GLU A 233 -1.61 -8.02 10.80
C GLU A 233 -2.06 -8.64 12.13
N ALA A 234 -1.19 -9.40 12.78
CA ALA A 234 -1.45 -9.92 14.12
C ALA A 234 -1.61 -8.79 15.13
N PHE A 235 -0.70 -7.82 15.15
CA PHE A 235 -0.82 -6.64 16.01
C PHE A 235 -2.04 -5.78 15.66
N LEU A 236 -2.37 -5.61 14.38
CA LEU A 236 -3.59 -4.92 13.97
C LEU A 236 -4.85 -5.62 14.50
N SER A 237 -4.91 -6.95 14.41
CA SER A 237 -6.02 -7.75 14.93
C SER A 237 -6.23 -7.54 16.43
N LEU A 238 -5.15 -7.50 17.21
CA LEU A 238 -5.21 -7.21 18.65
C LEU A 238 -5.65 -5.77 18.93
N LYS A 239 -5.20 -4.81 18.12
CA LYS A 239 -5.57 -3.39 18.25
C LYS A 239 -7.06 -3.15 17.96
N GLU A 240 -7.61 -3.81 16.94
CA GLU A 240 -8.99 -3.61 16.51
C GLU A 240 -10.01 -4.37 17.37
N PHE A 241 -9.70 -5.60 17.77
CA PHE A 241 -10.65 -6.48 18.46
C PHE A 241 -10.34 -6.68 19.95
N GLY A 242 -9.27 -6.05 20.44
CA GLY A 242 -8.82 -6.12 21.83
C GLY A 242 -8.04 -7.41 22.19
N PRO A 243 -7.21 -7.35 23.25
CA PRO A 243 -6.40 -8.48 23.72
C PRO A 243 -7.22 -9.60 24.39
N ASP A 244 -8.53 -9.40 24.56
CA ASP A 244 -9.43 -10.39 25.15
C ASP A 244 -10.05 -11.34 24.13
N THR A 245 -9.81 -11.11 22.83
CA THR A 245 -10.36 -11.94 21.75
C THR A 245 -9.31 -12.88 21.15
N PHE A 246 -8.07 -12.41 21.03
CA PHE A 246 -7.00 -13.12 20.33
C PHE A 246 -5.67 -13.06 21.08
N GLU A 247 -4.81 -14.05 20.82
CA GLU A 247 -3.45 -14.12 21.34
C GLU A 247 -2.46 -14.33 20.19
N ILE A 248 -1.28 -13.72 20.30
CA ILE A 248 -0.17 -13.93 19.37
C ILE A 248 0.71 -15.05 19.93
N VAL A 249 0.99 -16.05 19.09
CA VAL A 249 1.98 -17.10 19.38
C VAL A 249 3.16 -16.90 18.43
N MET A 250 4.32 -16.63 19.01
CA MET A 250 5.60 -16.54 18.29
C MET A 250 6.20 -17.95 18.18
N PRO A 251 6.32 -18.53 16.97
CA PRO A 251 6.98 -19.82 16.82
C PRO A 251 8.48 -19.70 17.13
N SER A 252 9.11 -20.81 17.51
CA SER A 252 10.56 -20.85 17.79
C SER A 252 11.43 -20.51 16.58
N VAL A 253 10.93 -20.72 15.37
CA VAL A 253 11.56 -20.37 14.11
C VAL A 253 10.52 -19.69 13.24
N SER A 254 10.90 -18.58 12.62
CA SER A 254 10.13 -17.94 11.56
C SER A 254 11.07 -17.52 10.44
N ILE A 255 10.63 -16.61 9.58
CA ILE A 255 11.40 -16.10 8.45
C ILE A 255 11.47 -14.57 8.50
N LEU A 256 12.62 -14.02 8.12
CA LEU A 256 12.73 -12.60 7.83
C LEU A 256 11.98 -12.34 6.51
N ALA A 257 10.92 -11.55 6.59
CA ALA A 257 10.20 -11.11 5.41
C ALA A 257 10.61 -9.65 5.11
N GLU A 258 11.05 -9.43 3.88
CA GLU A 258 11.57 -8.15 3.38
C GLU A 258 10.66 -7.65 2.24
N PRO A 259 9.63 -6.83 2.53
CA PRO A 259 8.72 -6.28 1.52
C PRO A 259 9.40 -5.13 0.75
N PRO A 260 9.71 -5.30 -0.54
CA PRO A 260 10.50 -4.32 -1.26
C PRO A 260 9.64 -3.27 -1.96
N VAL A 261 10.28 -2.17 -2.31
CA VAL A 261 9.70 -1.07 -3.08
C VAL A 261 10.53 -0.80 -4.34
N ALA A 262 9.87 -0.40 -5.43
CA ALA A 262 10.54 -0.01 -6.67
C ALA A 262 9.74 1.03 -7.46
N LEU A 263 10.47 1.89 -8.16
CA LEU A 263 9.93 2.79 -9.17
C LEU A 263 9.59 1.99 -10.44
N VAL A 264 8.46 2.29 -11.08
CA VAL A 264 8.11 1.72 -12.39
C VAL A 264 8.60 2.64 -13.50
N ASP A 265 9.85 2.43 -13.91
CA ASP A 265 10.59 3.30 -14.84
C ASP A 265 9.77 3.69 -16.07
N LYS A 266 9.14 2.70 -16.74
CA LYS A 266 8.37 2.95 -17.97
C LYS A 266 7.12 3.81 -17.77
N VAL A 267 6.52 3.79 -16.58
CA VAL A 267 5.34 4.60 -16.28
C VAL A 267 5.78 6.01 -15.90
N VAL A 268 6.79 6.13 -15.04
CA VAL A 268 7.32 7.40 -14.56
C VAL A 268 7.91 8.22 -15.71
N ASP A 269 8.65 7.58 -16.62
CA ASP A 269 9.15 8.24 -17.84
C ASP A 269 8.03 8.72 -18.76
N ARG A 270 6.91 7.96 -18.84
CA ARG A 270 5.74 8.34 -19.65
C ARG A 270 4.98 9.52 -19.06
N HIS A 271 4.89 9.61 -17.74
CA HIS A 271 4.19 10.70 -17.05
C HIS A 271 5.01 11.99 -17.03
N GLY A 272 6.26 11.97 -17.50
CA GLY A 272 7.12 13.14 -17.53
C GLY A 272 7.53 13.61 -16.14
N THR A 273 7.46 12.72 -15.15
CA THR A 273 7.83 13.00 -13.76
C THR A 273 9.32 13.40 -13.71
N PRO A 274 9.65 14.64 -13.31
CA PRO A 274 11.02 15.15 -13.39
C PRO A 274 12.00 14.32 -12.57
N SER A 275 13.27 14.28 -12.97
CA SER A 275 14.34 13.54 -12.28
C SER A 275 14.52 13.91 -10.81
N SER A 276 14.08 15.11 -10.39
CA SER A 276 14.05 15.57 -8.99
C SER A 276 13.02 14.88 -8.10
N HIS A 277 12.06 14.14 -8.69
CA HIS A 277 11.01 13.39 -7.99
C HIS A 277 11.29 11.88 -8.01
N ARG A 278 12.41 11.42 -8.61
CA ARG A 278 12.84 10.02 -8.56
C ARG A 278 13.44 9.76 -7.18
N LEU A 279 12.96 8.73 -6.50
CA LEU A 279 13.48 8.27 -5.20
C LEU A 279 15.00 8.05 -5.32
N THR A 280 15.78 8.97 -4.76
CA THR A 280 17.21 8.82 -4.47
C THR A 280 17.40 8.36 -3.04
#